data_AF-A0A3D2UQ76-F1
#
_entry.id   AF-A0A3D2UQ76-F1
#
_cell.length_a   1.000
_cell.length_b   1.000
_cell.length_c   1.000
_cell.angle_alpha   90.00
_cell.angle_beta   90.00
_cell.angle_gamma   90.00
#
_symmetry.space_group_name_H-M   'P 1'
#
loop_
_entity.id
_entity.type
_entity.pdbx_description
1 polymer ?
#
loop_
_entity_poly.entity_id
_entity_poly.type
_entity_poly.pdbx_seq_one_letter_code
_entity_poly.pdbx_strand_id
1 'polypeptide(L)'
;MNLSNKIFELTENSDGHASAKTIMKFSEQSEPLIGTYSGPNNVYGQVIVKTSKDGLTEMLYQSLTTDDELVAGKAQVILSENENGKLVMQLNWQWLTGSLESGISIWHEIQSVK
;
A
#
# COMPACT_ATOMS: atom_id res chain seq x y z
N MET A 1 4.78 7.13 -13.56
CA MET A 1 4.10 7.62 -12.35
C MET A 1 4.98 7.29 -11.15
N ASN A 2 5.13 8.20 -10.18
CA ASN A 2 6.08 8.06 -9.06
C ASN A 2 5.33 8.16 -7.73
N LEU A 3 5.64 7.22 -6.82
CA LEU A 3 5.08 7.13 -5.47
C LEU A 3 5.89 7.91 -4.41
N SER A 4 7.13 8.29 -4.71
CA SER A 4 7.97 9.09 -3.79
C SER A 4 7.23 10.35 -3.34
N ASN A 5 7.29 10.61 -2.04
CA ASN A 5 6.61 11.73 -1.37
C ASN A 5 5.09 11.77 -1.49
N LYS A 6 4.46 10.66 -1.86
CA LYS A 6 2.99 10.59 -1.97
C LYS A 6 2.38 10.00 -0.71
N ILE A 7 1.20 10.52 -0.38
CA ILE A 7 0.36 10.02 0.70
C ILE A 7 -0.93 9.50 0.08
N PHE A 8 -1.27 8.26 0.42
CA PHE A 8 -2.45 7.57 -0.05
C PHE A 8 -3.39 7.24 1.11
N GLU A 9 -4.68 7.28 0.84
CA GLU A 9 -5.72 6.76 1.72
C GLU A 9 -6.39 5.54 1.06
N LEU A 10 -6.60 4.49 1.85
CA LEU A 10 -7.38 3.33 1.43
C LEU A 10 -8.85 3.69 1.29
N THR A 11 -9.42 3.46 0.11
CA THR A 11 -10.84 3.71 -0.19
C THR A 11 -11.64 2.43 -0.34
N GLU A 12 -11.03 1.36 -0.86
CA GLU A 12 -11.73 0.08 -1.09
C GLU A 12 -10.81 -1.11 -0.79
N ASN A 13 -11.36 -2.19 -0.23
CA ASN A 13 -10.65 -3.45 -0.03
C ASN A 13 -11.63 -4.63 -0.12
N SER A 14 -11.36 -5.58 -1.02
CA SER A 14 -12.25 -6.72 -1.27
C SER A 14 -12.43 -7.66 -0.07
N ASP A 15 -11.41 -7.77 0.81
CA ASP A 15 -11.43 -8.72 1.95
C ASP A 15 -11.41 -8.03 3.33
N GLY A 16 -11.72 -6.73 3.38
CA GLY A 16 -12.23 -6.05 4.59
C GLY A 16 -11.29 -5.87 5.80
N HIS A 17 -10.08 -6.43 5.82
CA HIS A 17 -9.19 -6.32 6.98
C HIS A 17 -8.59 -4.92 7.15
N ALA A 18 -8.48 -4.16 6.07
CA ALA A 18 -8.08 -2.76 6.15
C ALA A 18 -9.34 -1.89 6.06
N SER A 19 -9.57 -1.09 7.09
CA SER A 19 -10.69 -0.16 7.16
C SER A 19 -10.41 1.10 6.35
N ALA A 20 -11.46 1.71 5.78
CA ALA A 20 -11.42 3.08 5.30
C ALA A 20 -10.70 3.99 6.34
N LYS A 21 -9.84 4.90 5.87
CA LYS A 21 -8.90 5.75 6.66
C LYS A 21 -7.52 5.16 6.98
N THR A 22 -7.14 4.01 6.41
CA THR A 22 -5.72 3.59 6.48
C THR A 22 -4.89 4.52 5.61
N ILE A 23 -3.85 5.13 6.20
CA ILE A 23 -2.98 6.10 5.51
C ILE A 23 -1.63 5.46 5.24
N MET A 24 -1.18 5.50 3.99
CA MET A 24 0.14 5.07 3.57
C MET A 24 0.97 6.28 3.13
N LYS A 25 2.18 6.41 3.65
CA LYS A 25 3.13 7.50 3.35
C LYS A 25 4.41 6.90 2.78
N PHE A 26 4.79 7.34 1.58
CA PHE A 26 6.04 6.93 0.95
C PHE A 26 7.18 7.90 1.25
N SER A 27 8.40 7.39 1.30
CA SER A 27 9.62 8.16 1.53
C SER A 27 9.99 9.07 0.34
N GLU A 28 10.85 10.05 0.59
CA GLU A 28 11.50 10.88 -0.43
C GLU A 28 12.39 10.04 -1.36
N GLN A 29 13.17 9.13 -0.78
CA GLN A 29 14.05 8.27 -1.55
C GLN A 29 13.24 7.28 -2.40
N SER A 30 13.59 7.19 -3.68
CA SER A 30 12.91 6.36 -4.67
C SER A 30 13.48 4.94 -4.79
N GLU A 31 14.66 4.66 -4.23
CA GLU A 31 15.28 3.35 -4.36
C GLU A 31 16.18 2.98 -3.15
N PRO A 32 15.81 1.96 -2.35
CA PRO A 32 14.50 1.29 -2.37
C PRO A 32 13.41 2.28 -1.97
N LEU A 33 12.26 2.24 -2.64
CA LEU A 33 11.10 3.01 -2.22
C LEU A 33 10.48 2.32 -1.00
N ILE A 34 10.36 3.05 0.10
CA ILE A 34 9.80 2.54 1.35
C ILE A 34 8.55 3.35 1.68
N GLY A 35 7.59 2.72 2.33
CA GLY A 35 6.47 3.44 2.93
C GLY A 35 6.11 2.89 4.29
N THR A 36 5.41 3.70 5.07
CA THR A 36 4.80 3.30 6.34
C THR A 36 3.31 3.50 6.25
N TYR A 37 2.54 2.64 6.91
CA TYR A 37 1.10 2.79 6.99
C TYR A 37 0.57 2.47 8.38
N SER A 38 -0.56 3.08 8.71
CA SER A 38 -1.29 2.84 9.95
C SER A 38 -2.76 3.14 9.73
N GLY A 39 -3.62 2.49 10.50
CA GLY A 39 -5.07 2.68 10.39
C GLY A 39 -5.81 2.01 11.52
N PRO A 40 -7.15 2.03 11.50
CA PRO A 40 -7.96 1.48 12.58
C PRO A 40 -7.69 0.01 12.94
N ASN A 41 -7.27 -0.81 11.97
CA ASN A 41 -6.99 -2.25 12.19
C ASN A 41 -5.48 -2.58 12.21
N ASN A 42 -4.61 -1.57 12.08
CA ASN A 42 -3.16 -1.73 11.96
C ASN A 42 -2.44 -0.66 12.78
N VAL A 43 -1.77 -1.08 13.85
CA VAL A 43 -0.99 -0.19 14.73
C VAL A 43 0.13 0.47 13.93
N TYR A 44 0.88 -0.34 13.19
CA TYR A 44 1.97 0.12 12.34
C TYR A 44 2.33 -0.95 11.32
N GLY A 45 2.56 -0.53 10.07
CA GLY A 45 3.10 -1.36 9.02
C GLY A 45 4.11 -0.64 8.16
N GLN A 46 4.91 -1.41 7.45
CA GLN A 46 5.92 -0.92 6.53
C GLN A 46 5.83 -1.67 5.20
N VAL A 47 6.15 -0.97 4.11
CA VAL A 47 6.23 -1.54 2.77
C VAL A 47 7.61 -1.25 2.18
N ILE A 48 8.11 -2.17 1.37
CA ILE A 48 9.21 -1.94 0.44
C ILE A 48 8.70 -2.22 -0.97
N VAL A 49 9.03 -1.33 -1.89
CA VAL A 49 8.57 -1.37 -3.28
C VAL A 49 9.78 -1.44 -4.20
N LYS A 50 9.71 -2.36 -5.16
CA LYS A 50 10.70 -2.53 -6.22
C LYS A 50 10.00 -2.39 -7.56
N THR A 51 10.50 -1.51 -8.41
CA THR A 51 10.07 -1.43 -9.82
C THR A 51 11.04 -2.22 -10.67
N SER A 52 10.53 -3.20 -11.43
CA SER A 52 11.33 -3.95 -12.40
C SER A 52 11.58 -3.12 -13.67
N LYS A 53 12.58 -3.52 -14.45
CA LYS A 53 12.88 -2.90 -15.76
C LYS A 53 11.72 -2.98 -16.74
N ASP A 54 10.82 -3.93 -16.54
CA ASP A 54 9.63 -4.15 -17.38
C ASP A 54 8.42 -3.32 -16.91
N GLY A 55 8.61 -2.46 -15.90
CA GLY A 55 7.56 -1.60 -15.36
C GLY A 55 6.67 -2.26 -14.31
N LEU A 56 6.89 -3.55 -13.99
CA LEU A 56 6.17 -4.24 -12.92
C LEU A 56 6.64 -3.73 -11.57
N THR A 57 5.72 -3.18 -10.79
CA THR A 57 6.02 -2.70 -9.45
C THR A 57 5.54 -3.73 -8.43
N GLU A 58 6.47 -4.34 -7.72
CA GLU A 58 6.22 -5.33 -6.67
C GLU A 58 6.35 -4.66 -5.30
N MET A 59 5.50 -5.08 -4.36
CA MET A 59 5.49 -4.61 -2.99
C MET A 59 5.58 -5.80 -2.03
N LEU A 60 6.42 -5.68 -1.01
CA LEU A 60 6.38 -6.53 0.19
C LEU A 60 5.99 -5.65 1.37
N TYR A 61 5.17 -6.19 2.27
CA TYR A 61 4.69 -5.44 3.42
C TYR A 61 4.52 -6.33 4.66
N GLN A 62 4.60 -5.70 5.83
CA GLN A 62 4.33 -6.32 7.11
C GLN A 62 3.72 -5.33 8.08
N SER A 63 2.94 -5.82 9.05
CA SER A 63 2.19 -5.02 10.03
C SER A 63 2.08 -5.70 11.38
N LEU A 64 1.91 -4.87 12.41
CA LEU A 64 1.32 -5.25 13.70
C LEU A 64 -0.15 -4.83 13.70
N THR A 65 -1.06 -5.79 13.83
CA THR A 65 -2.50 -5.53 13.91
C THR A 65 -2.89 -5.01 15.29
N THR A 66 -4.10 -4.48 15.43
CA THR A 66 -4.66 -4.10 16.74
C THR A 66 -4.96 -5.28 17.65
N ASP A 67 -5.01 -6.49 17.09
CA ASP A 67 -5.21 -7.74 17.82
C ASP A 67 -3.87 -8.38 18.25
N ASP A 68 -2.77 -7.61 18.19
CA ASP A 68 -1.41 -8.01 18.56
C ASP A 68 -0.82 -9.13 17.67
N GLU A 69 -1.25 -9.19 16.40
CA GLU A 69 -0.76 -10.18 15.43
C GLU A 69 0.26 -9.57 14.46
N LEU A 70 1.34 -10.31 14.19
CA LEU A 70 2.29 -9.98 13.14
C LEU A 70 1.85 -10.63 11.83
N VAL A 71 1.57 -9.79 10.83
CA VAL A 71 1.14 -10.23 9.50
C VAL A 71 2.07 -9.71 8.42
N ALA A 72 2.23 -10.46 7.34
CA ALA A 72 3.03 -10.06 6.18
C ALA A 72 2.37 -10.49 4.87
N GLY A 73 2.60 -9.73 3.81
CA GLY A 73 2.03 -9.97 2.49
C GLY A 73 2.90 -9.46 1.36
N LYS A 74 2.48 -9.78 0.14
CA LYS A 74 3.07 -9.27 -1.10
C LYS A 74 1.97 -8.70 -1.98
N ALA A 75 2.29 -7.74 -2.84
CA ALA A 75 1.35 -7.20 -3.80
C ALA A 75 1.99 -6.85 -5.14
N GLN A 76 1.19 -6.93 -6.19
CA GLN A 76 1.46 -6.23 -7.45
C GLN A 76 0.81 -4.86 -7.40
N VAL A 77 1.56 -3.83 -7.77
CA VAL A 77 1.13 -2.44 -7.76
C VAL A 77 0.78 -2.01 -9.18
N ILE A 78 -0.44 -1.52 -9.36
CA ILE A 78 -0.94 -0.94 -10.61
C ILE A 78 -1.25 0.53 -10.32
N LEU A 79 -0.62 1.43 -11.08
CA LEU A 79 -0.83 2.87 -10.96
C LEU A 79 -1.65 3.38 -12.14
N SER A 80 -2.63 4.22 -11.85
CA SER A 80 -3.38 5.00 -12.82
C SER A 80 -3.59 6.42 -12.30
N GLU A 81 -4.15 7.29 -13.14
CA GLU A 81 -4.57 8.64 -12.76
C GLU A 81 -6.10 8.74 -12.86
N ASN A 82 -6.72 9.43 -11.93
CA ASN A 82 -8.14 9.77 -12.03
C ASN A 82 -8.36 11.04 -12.88
N GLU A 83 -9.62 11.42 -13.09
CA GLU A 83 -10.01 12.59 -13.90
C GLU A 83 -9.42 13.93 -13.40
N ASN A 84 -8.99 13.98 -12.14
CA ASN A 84 -8.37 15.16 -11.52
C ASN A 84 -6.83 15.11 -11.55
N GLY A 85 -6.23 14.13 -12.25
CA GLY A 85 -4.77 13.96 -12.34
C GLY A 85 -4.10 13.47 -11.05
N LYS A 86 -4.88 12.97 -10.08
CA LYS A 86 -4.34 12.36 -8.86
C LYS A 86 -4.08 10.87 -9.07
N LEU A 87 -3.05 10.33 -8.44
CA LEU A 87 -2.73 8.91 -8.56
C LEU A 87 -3.77 8.03 -7.85
N VAL A 88 -4.12 6.94 -8.51
CA VAL A 88 -4.85 5.81 -7.95
C VAL A 88 -3.91 4.60 -7.96
N MET A 89 -3.75 3.98 -6.80
CA MET A 89 -2.90 2.82 -6.61
C MET A 89 -3.79 1.62 -6.28
N GLN A 90 -3.84 0.68 -7.22
CA GLN A 90 -4.46 -0.62 -7.00
C GLN A 90 -3.39 -1.63 -6.57
N LEU A 91 -3.65 -2.34 -5.49
CA LEU A 91 -2.81 -3.44 -5.01
C LEU A 91 -3.55 -4.75 -5.17
N ASN A 92 -3.02 -5.65 -5.99
CA ASN A 92 -3.42 -7.05 -6.03
C ASN A 92 -2.54 -7.80 -5.02
N TRP A 93 -3.05 -8.01 -3.82
CA TRP A 93 -2.28 -8.46 -2.67
C TRP A 93 -2.56 -9.91 -2.32
N GLN A 94 -1.60 -10.55 -1.66
CA GLN A 94 -1.70 -11.89 -1.10
C GLN A 94 -0.98 -11.93 0.26
N TRP A 95 -1.64 -12.49 1.27
CA TRP A 95 -1.03 -12.76 2.56
C TRP A 95 0.03 -13.87 2.46
N LEU A 96 1.13 -13.69 3.17
CA LEU A 96 2.21 -14.68 3.34
C LEU A 96 2.15 -15.35 4.72
N THR A 97 1.34 -14.80 5.62
CA THR A 97 1.07 -15.30 6.97
C THR A 97 -0.43 -15.53 7.14
N GLY A 98 -0.85 -16.44 8.02
CA GLY A 98 -2.27 -16.65 8.30
C GLY A 98 -3.00 -17.36 7.16
N SER A 99 -4.14 -16.82 6.72
CA SER A 99 -5.09 -17.46 5.79
C SER A 99 -4.56 -17.65 4.36
N LEU A 100 -3.45 -17.00 4.00
CA LEU A 100 -2.86 -16.98 2.64
C LEU A 100 -3.81 -16.48 1.55
N GLU A 101 -4.90 -15.83 1.96
CA GLU A 101 -5.90 -15.24 1.08
C GLU A 101 -5.30 -14.10 0.25
N SER A 102 -6.02 -13.71 -0.79
CA SER A 102 -5.62 -12.67 -1.72
C SER A 102 -6.81 -11.82 -2.10
N GLY A 103 -6.56 -10.53 -2.31
CA GLY A 103 -7.59 -9.58 -2.65
C GLY A 103 -7.07 -8.39 -3.43
N ILE A 104 -7.95 -7.41 -3.61
CA ILE A 104 -7.66 -6.15 -4.30
C ILE A 104 -7.97 -5.01 -3.33
N SER A 105 -7.06 -4.05 -3.26
CA SER A 105 -7.30 -2.78 -2.56
C SER A 105 -7.05 -1.59 -3.46
N ILE A 106 -7.84 -0.54 -3.29
CA ILE A 106 -7.76 0.71 -4.04
C ILE A 106 -7.40 1.85 -3.09
N TRP A 107 -6.37 2.59 -3.46
CA TRP A 107 -5.81 3.67 -2.69
C TRP A 107 -5.79 4.95 -3.52
N HIS A 108 -6.24 6.05 -2.95
CA HIS A 108 -6.28 7.35 -3.63
C HIS A 108 -5.25 8.29 -3.04
N GLU A 109 -4.52 9.00 -3.90
CA GLU A 109 -3.63 10.07 -3.47
C GLU A 109 -4.42 11.20 -2.80
N ILE A 110 -4.04 11.55 -1.58
CA ILE A 110 -4.64 12.66 -0.83
C ILE A 110 -3.71 13.86 -0.71
N GLN A 111 -2.39 13.64 -0.73
CA GLN A 111 -1.39 14.69 -0.58
C GLN A 111 -0.03 14.28 -1.16
N SER A 112 0.76 15.26 -1.57
CA SER A 112 2.20 15.12 -1.78
C SER A 112 2.96 15.92 -0.72
N VAL A 113 4.01 15.33 -0.15
CA VAL A 113 4.96 16.03 0.72
C VAL A 113 5.99 16.74 -0.18
N LYS A 114 6.37 17.97 0.16
CA LYS A 114 7.40 18.72 -0.57
C LYS A 114 8.76 18.51 0.05
#